data_AF-A0A8H5XFZ7-F1
#
_entry.id   AF-A0A8H5XFZ7-F1
#
_cell.length_a   1.000
_cell.length_b   1.000
_cell.length_c   1.000
_cell.angle_alpha   90.00
_cell.angle_beta   90.00
_cell.angle_gamma   90.00
#
_symmetry.space_group_name_H-M   'P 1'
#
loop_
_entity.id
_entity.type
_entity.pdbx_description
1 polymer ?
#
loop_
_entity_poly.entity_id
_entity_poly.type
_entity_poly.pdbx_seq_one_letter_code
_entity_poly.pdbx_strand_id
1 'polypeptide(L)'
;MASAAEKDSGDLESQALDLRNFYNLYGTAKAHHERFINHRQEHEKPANLLPLDELNIKLDKIEKVIEIQREVRNKPNWEPNAIQFCFLLNLPLYDLSHLWSITKWNRMYAVEHLDNVGPLTSYFLQKAKYVSTKRSRDGTDEDIFTRIQPINAELNKFDAKSVRRDTTESKQGEDNDGGRCIVTGVANPEVCHIIPFAFNNSDRNTQKSALLKKTIYAMINLEDNKATADAVDLLSKEKRSSDKQWNMICLSPSLHTWWGYAYLGFKWLGSTPTNNPEIHEIKLQFHWMPRNMKRVPTASFHPKDLKSLDQEIKHCYGSEPYLCGELDCQACDGTKDIAAHNVKSGRPIRTGDVFTIRRKMLDIPRCRTMFDIQWAIITSAAITGAALVPDELGDFSFPPGDYSFSYEDIKDNVEGDEETQTRVQSWVDQNSPEPQQEL
;
A
#
# COMPACT_ATOMS: atom_id res chain seq x y z
N MET A 1 -43.79 23.98 -23.84
CA MET A 1 -42.78 22.89 -23.83
C MET A 1 -41.85 22.93 -25.05
N ALA A 2 -42.23 23.49 -26.21
CA ALA A 2 -41.32 23.64 -27.36
C ALA A 2 -40.20 24.70 -27.19
N SER A 3 -40.41 25.75 -26.37
CA SER A 3 -39.44 26.86 -26.22
C SER A 3 -38.25 26.59 -25.29
N ALA A 4 -38.24 25.47 -24.57
CA ALA A 4 -37.11 25.08 -23.73
C ALA A 4 -36.06 24.27 -24.52
N ALA A 5 -36.51 23.42 -25.46
CA ALA A 5 -35.65 22.61 -26.29
C ALA A 5 -34.86 23.44 -27.34
N GLU A 6 -35.45 24.51 -27.88
CA GLU A 6 -34.77 25.42 -28.82
C GLU A 6 -33.73 26.33 -28.15
N LYS A 7 -33.88 26.61 -26.84
CA LYS A 7 -32.90 27.37 -26.06
C LYS A 7 -31.67 26.54 -25.72
N ASP A 8 -31.86 25.26 -25.37
CA ASP A 8 -30.77 24.31 -25.11
C ASP A 8 -29.98 23.97 -26.39
N SER A 9 -30.63 23.91 -27.56
CA SER A 9 -29.95 23.59 -28.82
C SER A 9 -29.04 24.72 -29.32
N GLY A 10 -29.43 25.98 -29.11
CA GLY A 10 -28.62 27.14 -29.48
C GLY A 10 -27.36 27.31 -28.62
N ASP A 11 -27.42 26.92 -27.34
CA ASP A 11 -26.29 26.97 -26.41
C ASP A 11 -25.25 25.88 -26.75
N LEU A 12 -25.70 24.66 -27.09
CA LEU A 12 -24.83 23.57 -27.53
C LEU A 12 -24.09 23.86 -28.84
N GLU A 13 -24.76 24.49 -29.83
CA GLU A 13 -24.10 24.88 -31.08
C GLU A 13 -23.05 25.98 -30.87
N SER A 14 -23.33 26.95 -29.99
CA SER A 14 -22.37 27.98 -29.61
C SER A 14 -21.14 27.39 -28.92
N GLN A 15 -21.34 26.51 -27.93
CA GLN A 15 -20.25 25.83 -27.23
C GLN A 15 -19.42 24.95 -28.17
N ALA A 16 -20.06 24.26 -29.11
CA ALA A 16 -19.37 23.46 -30.12
C ALA A 16 -18.54 24.32 -31.08
N LEU A 17 -19.04 25.50 -31.47
CA LEU A 17 -18.31 26.45 -32.31
C LEU A 17 -17.10 27.03 -31.57
N ASP A 18 -17.26 27.39 -30.30
CA ASP A 18 -16.19 27.90 -29.45
C ASP A 18 -15.09 26.84 -29.25
N LEU A 19 -15.46 25.58 -29.00
CA LEU A 19 -14.53 24.45 -28.94
C LEU A 19 -13.80 24.22 -30.26
N ARG A 20 -14.49 24.34 -31.41
CA ARG A 20 -13.85 24.22 -32.73
C ARG A 20 -12.86 25.35 -32.96
N ASN A 21 -13.23 26.59 -32.65
CA ASN A 21 -12.34 27.75 -32.77
C ASN A 21 -11.11 27.59 -31.86
N PHE A 22 -11.30 27.14 -30.62
CA PHE A 22 -10.23 26.83 -29.69
C PHE A 22 -9.28 25.75 -30.25
N TYR A 23 -9.81 24.63 -30.77
CA TYR A 23 -8.97 23.58 -31.35
C TYR A 23 -8.28 23.97 -32.66
N ASN A 24 -8.84 24.90 -33.43
CA ASN A 24 -8.20 25.46 -34.61
C ASN A 24 -7.02 26.37 -34.23
N LEU A 25 -7.14 27.11 -33.12
CA LEU A 25 -6.08 27.96 -32.57
C LEU A 25 -5.00 27.14 -31.83
N TYR A 26 -5.39 26.05 -31.19
CA TYR A 26 -4.52 25.23 -30.33
C TYR A 26 -4.52 23.77 -30.78
N GLY A 27 -3.81 23.46 -31.87
CA GLY A 27 -3.69 22.09 -32.39
C GLY A 27 -3.13 21.08 -31.37
N THR A 28 -2.29 21.53 -30.43
CA THR A 28 -1.78 20.71 -29.31
C THR A 28 -2.88 20.33 -28.32
N ALA A 29 -3.83 21.24 -28.06
CA ALA A 29 -4.97 20.98 -27.18
C ALA A 29 -5.93 19.98 -27.83
N LYS A 30 -6.16 20.08 -29.15
CA LYS A 30 -6.91 19.08 -29.91
C LYS A 30 -6.29 17.69 -29.79
N ALA A 31 -4.98 17.58 -30.04
CA ALA A 31 -4.26 16.30 -29.92
C ALA A 31 -4.26 15.75 -28.48
N HIS A 32 -4.22 16.61 -27.46
CA HIS A 32 -4.37 16.19 -26.06
C HIS A 32 -5.79 15.68 -25.78
N HIS A 33 -6.81 16.39 -26.24
CA HIS A 33 -8.21 15.99 -26.08
C HIS A 33 -8.52 14.66 -26.78
N GLU A 34 -8.01 14.47 -28.00
CA GLU A 34 -8.10 13.19 -28.72
C GLU A 34 -7.43 12.06 -27.93
N ARG A 35 -6.23 12.27 -27.38
CA ARG A 35 -5.57 11.29 -26.50
C ARG A 35 -6.39 11.01 -25.25
N PHE A 36 -6.95 12.03 -24.61
CA PHE A 36 -7.80 11.89 -23.44
C PHE A 36 -9.05 11.07 -23.75
N ILE A 37 -9.74 11.32 -24.86
CA ILE A 37 -10.94 10.58 -25.28
C ILE A 37 -10.58 9.13 -25.62
N ASN A 38 -9.56 8.92 -26.46
CA ASN A 38 -9.25 7.61 -27.03
C ASN A 38 -8.53 6.68 -26.04
N HIS A 39 -7.80 7.24 -25.07
CA HIS A 39 -7.16 6.46 -24.02
C HIS A 39 -8.07 6.39 -22.81
N ARG A 40 -8.77 5.27 -22.66
CA ARG A 40 -9.59 4.97 -21.49
C ARG A 40 -8.93 3.84 -20.71
N GLN A 41 -8.52 4.13 -19.48
CA GLN A 41 -8.02 3.10 -18.57
C GLN A 41 -9.17 2.11 -18.29
N GLU A 42 -8.86 0.82 -18.31
CA GLU A 42 -9.81 -0.20 -17.86
C GLU A 42 -10.17 0.09 -16.40
N HIS A 43 -11.45 -0.03 -16.06
CA HIS A 43 -11.95 0.32 -14.74
C HIS A 43 -12.99 -0.71 -14.31
N GLU A 44 -12.82 -1.23 -13.10
CA GLU A 44 -13.74 -2.16 -12.46
C GLU A 44 -14.27 -1.56 -11.16
N LYS A 45 -15.44 -2.03 -10.71
CA LYS A 45 -15.98 -1.61 -9.41
C LYS A 45 -14.93 -1.91 -8.32
N PRO A 46 -14.54 -0.92 -7.50
CA PRO A 46 -13.55 -1.13 -6.45
C PRO A 46 -13.92 -2.29 -5.52
N ALA A 47 -12.95 -3.16 -5.25
CA ALA A 47 -13.07 -4.15 -4.19
C ALA A 47 -13.36 -3.46 -2.85
N ASN A 48 -14.24 -4.06 -2.04
CA ASN A 48 -14.51 -3.53 -0.72
C ASN A 48 -13.28 -3.72 0.17
N LEU A 49 -12.86 -2.66 0.86
CA LEU A 49 -11.75 -2.72 1.83
C LEU A 49 -12.15 -3.43 3.13
N LEU A 50 -13.44 -3.50 3.41
CA LEU A 50 -14.02 -4.20 4.55
C LEU A 50 -15.06 -5.24 4.07
N PRO A 51 -15.12 -6.43 4.69
CA PRO A 51 -16.12 -7.46 4.37
C PRO A 51 -17.47 -7.12 5.01
N LEU A 52 -18.15 -6.09 4.47
CA LEU A 52 -19.37 -5.53 5.04
C LEU A 52 -20.58 -6.47 4.92
N ASP A 53 -20.59 -7.35 3.93
CA ASP A 53 -21.63 -8.34 3.65
C ASP A 53 -21.69 -9.45 4.71
N GLU A 54 -20.54 -9.83 5.27
CA GLU A 54 -20.42 -10.84 6.32
C GLU A 54 -20.28 -10.25 7.74
N LEU A 55 -20.37 -8.92 7.86
CA LEU A 55 -19.95 -8.18 9.05
C LEU A 55 -20.59 -8.70 10.34
N ASN A 56 -21.91 -8.92 10.34
CA ASN A 56 -22.62 -9.39 11.53
C ASN A 56 -22.15 -10.77 11.99
N ILE A 57 -21.87 -11.68 11.04
CA ILE A 57 -21.40 -13.03 11.34
C ILE A 57 -19.96 -12.97 11.86
N LYS A 58 -19.12 -12.11 11.27
CA LYS A 58 -17.75 -11.90 11.73
C LYS A 58 -17.71 -11.30 13.14
N LEU A 59 -18.58 -10.35 13.44
CA LEU A 59 -18.66 -9.73 14.76
C LEU A 59 -18.99 -10.74 15.87
N ASP A 60 -20.01 -11.58 15.68
CA ASP A 60 -20.35 -12.65 16.64
C ASP A 60 -19.16 -13.59 16.90
N LYS A 61 -18.39 -13.91 15.86
CA LYS A 61 -17.20 -14.76 16.00
C LYS A 61 -16.04 -14.02 16.66
N ILE A 62 -15.83 -12.75 16.36
CA ILE A 62 -14.80 -11.92 17.00
C ILE A 62 -15.08 -11.79 18.50
N GLU A 63 -16.33 -11.61 18.92
CA GLU A 63 -16.68 -11.56 20.34
C GLU A 63 -16.27 -12.85 21.07
N LYS A 64 -16.51 -14.02 20.46
CA LYS A 64 -16.03 -15.31 20.98
C LYS A 64 -14.51 -15.41 21.03
N VAL A 65 -13.81 -14.89 20.02
CA VAL A 65 -12.34 -14.81 20.04
C VAL A 65 -11.86 -13.97 21.22
N ILE A 66 -12.50 -12.84 21.50
CA ILE A 66 -12.14 -11.95 22.60
C ILE A 66 -12.33 -12.65 23.96
N GLU A 67 -13.44 -13.36 24.15
CA GLU A 67 -13.69 -14.15 25.36
C GLU A 67 -12.59 -15.20 25.59
N ILE A 68 -12.24 -15.96 24.55
CA ILE A 68 -11.16 -16.97 24.61
C ILE A 68 -9.82 -16.31 24.93
N GLN A 69 -9.52 -15.16 24.33
CA GLN A 69 -8.27 -14.44 24.58
C GLN A 69 -8.18 -13.92 26.02
N ARG A 70 -9.29 -13.46 26.60
CA ARG A 70 -9.35 -13.06 28.01
C ARG A 70 -9.02 -14.22 28.95
N GLU A 71 -9.53 -15.42 28.66
CA GLU A 71 -9.20 -16.64 29.41
C GLU A 71 -7.72 -17.02 29.26
N VAL A 72 -7.24 -17.15 28.02
CA VAL A 72 -5.88 -17.66 27.72
C VAL A 72 -4.81 -16.71 28.23
N ARG A 73 -5.05 -15.40 28.15
CA ARG A 73 -4.13 -14.38 28.66
C ARG A 73 -4.24 -14.18 30.17
N ASN A 74 -5.23 -14.80 30.83
CA ASN A 74 -5.59 -14.54 32.23
C ASN A 74 -5.81 -13.02 32.48
N LYS A 75 -6.53 -12.36 31.56
CA LYS A 75 -6.81 -10.93 31.59
C LYS A 75 -8.29 -10.71 31.27
N PRO A 76 -9.18 -10.61 32.27
CA PRO A 76 -10.63 -10.51 32.04
C PRO A 76 -11.05 -9.25 31.25
N ASN A 77 -10.22 -8.19 31.31
CA ASN A 77 -10.46 -6.93 30.60
C ASN A 77 -9.60 -6.80 29.33
N TRP A 78 -9.00 -7.88 28.84
CA TRP A 78 -8.24 -7.82 27.58
C TRP A 78 -9.16 -7.50 26.41
N GLU A 79 -8.67 -6.65 25.51
CA GLU A 79 -9.34 -6.23 24.30
C GLU A 79 -8.34 -6.15 23.15
N PRO A 80 -8.76 -6.47 21.92
CA PRO A 80 -7.90 -6.30 20.77
C PRO A 80 -7.70 -4.81 20.50
N ASN A 81 -6.49 -4.43 20.12
CA ASN A 81 -6.26 -3.12 19.55
C ASN A 81 -6.83 -3.03 18.12
N ALA A 82 -6.85 -1.82 17.52
CA ALA A 82 -7.45 -1.62 16.21
C ALA A 82 -6.81 -2.47 15.08
N ILE A 83 -5.48 -2.65 15.10
CA ILE A 83 -4.80 -3.49 14.10
C ILE A 83 -5.13 -4.97 14.27
N GLN A 84 -5.20 -5.47 15.50
CA GLN A 84 -5.65 -6.82 15.82
C GLN A 84 -7.10 -7.04 15.41
N PHE A 85 -7.98 -6.07 15.69
CA PHE A 85 -9.38 -6.15 15.32
C PHE A 85 -9.57 -6.18 13.80
N CYS A 86 -8.88 -5.30 13.06
CA CYS A 86 -8.97 -5.29 11.59
C CYS A 86 -8.39 -6.56 10.97
N PHE A 87 -7.34 -7.13 11.56
CA PHE A 87 -6.85 -8.44 11.17
C PHE A 87 -7.92 -9.52 11.33
N LEU A 88 -8.55 -9.62 12.50
CA LEU A 88 -9.64 -10.56 12.74
C LEU A 88 -10.83 -10.34 11.78
N LEU A 89 -11.16 -9.08 11.48
CA LEU A 89 -12.22 -8.72 10.55
C LEU A 89 -11.90 -9.15 9.11
N ASN A 90 -10.63 -9.09 8.71
CA ASN A 90 -10.18 -9.49 7.39
C ASN A 90 -9.95 -11.02 7.25
N LEU A 91 -9.94 -11.77 8.35
CA LEU A 91 -9.88 -13.24 8.29
C LEU A 91 -11.13 -13.81 7.59
N PRO A 92 -10.98 -14.86 6.77
CA PRO A 92 -12.11 -15.64 6.26
C PRO A 92 -13.00 -16.15 7.39
N LEU A 93 -14.31 -16.27 7.13
CA LEU A 93 -15.25 -16.82 8.11
C LEU A 93 -14.88 -18.22 8.58
N TYR A 94 -14.35 -19.06 7.69
CA TYR A 94 -13.88 -20.39 8.03
C TYR A 94 -12.74 -20.33 9.06
N ASP A 95 -11.70 -19.53 8.82
CA ASP A 95 -10.56 -19.38 9.72
C ASP A 95 -10.95 -18.76 11.05
N LEU A 96 -11.78 -17.72 11.02
CA LEU A 96 -12.33 -17.09 12.22
C LEU A 96 -13.13 -18.09 13.06
N SER A 97 -13.70 -19.14 12.42
CA SER A 97 -14.38 -20.24 13.11
C SER A 97 -13.42 -21.34 13.57
N HIS A 98 -12.44 -21.72 12.75
CA HIS A 98 -11.63 -22.93 12.91
C HIS A 98 -10.35 -22.69 13.71
N LEU A 99 -9.54 -21.68 13.35
CA LEU A 99 -8.30 -21.31 14.07
C LEU A 99 -8.60 -20.96 15.54
N TRP A 100 -9.84 -20.58 15.83
CA TRP A 100 -10.28 -20.12 17.14
C TRP A 100 -11.22 -21.11 17.83
N SER A 101 -11.43 -22.31 17.26
CA SER A 101 -12.23 -23.38 17.86
C SER A 101 -11.43 -24.25 18.85
N ILE A 102 -11.95 -24.28 20.08
CA ILE A 102 -11.94 -25.24 21.21
C ILE A 102 -10.64 -25.98 21.59
N THR A 103 -9.75 -26.41 20.70
CA THR A 103 -8.57 -27.17 21.14
C THR A 103 -7.54 -26.27 21.84
N LYS A 104 -6.93 -26.76 22.93
CA LYS A 104 -5.96 -26.00 23.73
C LYS A 104 -4.77 -25.47 22.91
N TRP A 105 -4.37 -26.19 21.86
CA TRP A 105 -3.27 -25.81 20.97
C TRP A 105 -3.66 -24.66 20.04
N ASN A 106 -4.86 -24.68 19.46
CA ASN A 106 -5.38 -23.59 18.62
C ASN A 106 -5.47 -22.27 19.40
N ARG A 107 -5.88 -22.34 20.68
CA ARG A 107 -5.96 -21.18 21.58
C ARG A 107 -4.61 -20.48 21.84
N MET A 108 -3.50 -21.22 21.83
CA MET A 108 -2.16 -20.63 22.01
C MET A 108 -1.63 -19.98 20.73
N TYR A 109 -1.83 -20.60 19.56
CA TYR A 109 -1.42 -20.02 18.27
C TYR A 109 -2.19 -18.74 17.94
N ALA A 110 -3.46 -18.71 18.28
CA ALA A 110 -4.32 -17.53 18.29
C ALA A 110 -3.69 -16.30 18.96
N VAL A 111 -3.08 -16.47 20.14
CA VAL A 111 -2.36 -15.39 20.85
C VAL A 111 -1.18 -14.90 20.03
N GLU A 112 -0.37 -15.82 19.51
CA GLU A 112 0.82 -15.53 18.70
C GLU A 112 0.46 -14.71 17.45
N HIS A 113 -0.63 -15.07 16.75
CA HIS A 113 -1.07 -14.32 15.57
C HIS A 113 -1.44 -12.86 15.89
N LEU A 114 -2.20 -12.65 16.96
CA LEU A 114 -2.63 -11.31 17.39
C LEU A 114 -1.47 -10.48 17.92
N ASP A 115 -0.51 -11.10 18.60
CA ASP A 115 0.68 -10.40 19.09
C ASP A 115 1.63 -10.04 17.93
N ASN A 116 1.63 -10.83 16.85
CA ASN A 116 2.52 -10.64 15.69
C ASN A 116 2.00 -9.70 14.60
N VAL A 117 0.70 -9.39 14.54
CA VAL A 117 0.16 -8.57 13.44
C VAL A 117 0.69 -7.14 13.43
N GLY A 118 0.83 -6.50 14.59
CA GLY A 118 1.43 -5.17 14.72
C GLY A 118 2.89 -5.18 14.25
N PRO A 119 3.75 -6.05 14.82
CA PRO A 119 5.13 -6.21 14.38
C PRO A 119 5.30 -6.59 12.91
N LEU A 120 4.44 -7.44 12.34
CA LEU A 120 4.45 -7.76 10.91
C LEU A 120 4.14 -6.53 10.06
N THR A 121 3.14 -5.73 10.47
CA THR A 121 2.75 -4.51 9.77
C THR A 121 3.88 -3.48 9.82
N SER A 122 4.48 -3.29 10.99
CA SER A 122 5.66 -2.43 11.18
C SER A 122 6.85 -2.92 10.33
N TYR A 123 7.11 -4.22 10.34
CA TYR A 123 8.18 -4.84 9.54
C TYR A 123 7.94 -4.70 8.03
N PHE A 124 6.68 -4.72 7.58
CA PHE A 124 6.34 -4.47 6.19
C PHE A 124 6.53 -2.99 5.81
N LEU A 125 6.15 -2.07 6.71
CA LEU A 125 6.14 -0.63 6.48
C LEU A 125 7.42 0.09 6.91
N GLN A 126 8.54 -0.60 7.15
CA GLN A 126 9.83 -0.04 7.64
C GLN A 126 10.32 1.29 7.02
N LYS A 127 9.84 1.65 5.82
CA LYS A 127 10.19 2.91 5.15
C LYS A 127 9.31 4.09 5.55
N ALA A 128 8.14 3.87 6.12
CA ALA A 128 7.17 4.90 6.50
C ALA A 128 7.63 5.66 7.76
N LYS A 129 8.57 6.58 7.56
CA LYS A 129 9.01 7.53 8.59
C LYS A 129 8.01 8.69 8.64
N TYR A 130 6.92 8.51 9.36
CA TYR A 130 6.12 9.66 9.76
C TYR A 130 6.83 10.34 10.94
N VAL A 131 7.01 11.65 10.86
CA VAL A 131 7.46 12.47 11.99
C VAL A 131 6.33 12.44 13.03
N SER A 132 6.33 11.42 13.89
CA SER A 132 5.42 11.35 15.03
C SER A 132 5.76 12.53 15.94
N THR A 133 4.89 13.55 15.96
CA THR A 133 4.76 14.41 17.14
C THR A 133 4.42 13.46 18.28
N LYS A 134 5.39 13.16 19.15
CA LYS A 134 5.26 12.29 20.33
C LYS A 134 3.84 12.36 20.90
N ARG A 135 2.99 11.40 20.56
CA ARG A 135 1.70 11.22 21.24
C ARG A 135 1.99 10.50 22.55
N SER A 136 1.41 10.97 23.65
CA SER A 136 1.55 10.28 24.93
C SER A 136 0.97 8.87 24.80
N ARG A 137 1.81 7.86 25.02
CA ARG A 137 1.39 6.48 25.13
C ARG A 137 0.56 6.33 26.40
N ASP A 138 -0.76 6.35 26.27
CA ASP A 138 -1.67 5.99 27.38
C ASP A 138 -2.02 4.49 27.40
N GLY A 139 -1.30 3.65 26.64
CA GLY A 139 -1.54 2.21 26.54
C GLY A 139 -0.57 1.35 27.37
N THR A 140 -1.10 0.67 28.38
CA THR A 140 -0.43 -0.28 29.29
C THR A 140 -0.06 -1.62 28.63
N ASP A 141 0.59 -1.62 27.47
CA ASP A 141 0.91 -2.85 26.72
C ASP A 141 2.25 -3.48 27.12
N GLU A 142 2.60 -3.42 28.41
CA GLU A 142 3.82 -4.02 28.98
C GLU A 142 3.97 -5.51 28.65
N ASP A 143 2.85 -6.23 28.44
CA ASP A 143 2.82 -7.67 28.19
C ASP A 143 3.34 -8.05 26.80
N ILE A 144 3.02 -7.27 25.74
CA ILE A 144 3.56 -7.51 24.39
C ILE A 144 5.07 -7.29 24.40
N PHE A 145 5.53 -6.17 24.98
CA PHE A 145 6.96 -5.87 25.08
C PHE A 145 7.71 -6.93 25.87
N THR A 146 7.17 -7.38 27.00
CA THR A 146 7.77 -8.43 27.83
C THR A 146 7.90 -9.76 27.05
N ARG A 147 6.91 -10.11 26.22
CA ARG A 147 6.94 -11.34 25.41
C ARG A 147 7.87 -11.27 24.21
N ILE A 148 8.04 -10.09 23.62
CA ILE A 148 8.90 -9.88 22.43
C ILE A 148 10.38 -9.77 22.80
N GLN A 149 10.72 -9.26 23.99
CA GLN A 149 12.12 -9.14 24.44
C GLN A 149 12.97 -10.40 24.30
N PRO A 150 12.56 -11.60 24.78
CA PRO A 150 13.36 -12.81 24.60
C PRO A 150 13.54 -13.19 23.13
N ILE A 151 12.54 -12.95 22.28
CA ILE A 151 12.64 -13.18 20.83
C ILE A 151 13.71 -12.26 20.21
N ASN A 152 13.73 -10.99 20.59
CA ASN A 152 14.75 -10.05 20.11
C ASN A 152 16.16 -10.46 20.54
N ALA A 153 16.32 -10.96 21.77
CA ALA A 153 17.60 -11.47 22.26
C ALA A 153 18.10 -12.67 21.43
N GLU A 154 17.20 -13.59 21.04
CA GLU A 154 17.54 -14.69 20.14
C GLU A 154 17.87 -14.21 18.72
N LEU A 155 17.09 -13.26 18.18
CA LEU A 155 17.34 -12.71 16.85
C LEU A 155 18.68 -11.96 16.75
N ASN A 156 19.15 -11.34 17.85
CA ASN A 156 20.45 -10.68 17.91
C ASN A 156 21.64 -11.64 17.70
N LYS A 157 21.44 -12.96 17.83
CA LYS A 157 22.49 -13.96 17.60
C LYS A 157 22.80 -14.19 16.11
N PHE A 158 21.92 -13.73 15.21
CA PHE A 158 22.06 -13.93 13.77
C PHE A 158 22.72 -12.73 13.09
N ASP A 159 23.44 -12.98 11.99
CA ASP A 159 24.09 -11.92 11.22
C ASP A 159 23.05 -10.96 10.60
N ALA A 160 23.17 -9.69 10.96
CA ALA A 160 22.34 -8.59 10.48
C ALA A 160 22.86 -7.99 9.16
N LYS A 161 24.01 -8.43 8.65
CA LYS A 161 24.60 -7.91 7.42
C LYS A 161 23.69 -8.17 6.22
N SER A 162 23.14 -7.09 5.68
CA SER A 162 22.35 -7.14 4.45
C SER A 162 23.22 -7.49 3.26
N VAL A 163 22.73 -8.41 2.42
CA VAL A 163 23.28 -8.64 1.09
C VAL A 163 22.74 -7.60 0.11
N ARG A 164 23.45 -7.42 -1.02
CA ARG A 164 23.01 -6.56 -2.11
C ARG A 164 21.88 -7.21 -2.91
N ARG A 165 21.03 -6.37 -3.51
CA ARG A 165 19.97 -6.78 -4.44
C ARG A 165 20.54 -7.39 -5.71
N ASP A 166 19.78 -8.28 -6.30
CA ASP A 166 20.05 -8.93 -7.57
C ASP A 166 19.73 -7.98 -8.74
N THR A 167 20.78 -7.46 -9.37
CA THR A 167 20.64 -6.55 -10.51
C THR A 167 20.08 -7.24 -11.75
N THR A 168 20.32 -8.54 -11.92
CA THR A 168 19.80 -9.31 -13.05
C THR A 168 18.30 -9.52 -12.92
N GLU A 169 17.83 -9.91 -11.73
CA GLU A 169 16.40 -10.04 -11.45
C GLU A 169 15.68 -8.70 -11.53
N SER A 170 16.32 -7.64 -11.02
CA SER A 170 15.77 -6.28 -11.12
C SER A 170 15.62 -5.86 -12.58
N LYS A 171 16.64 -6.09 -13.41
CA LYS A 171 16.60 -5.75 -14.84
C LYS A 171 15.52 -6.54 -15.58
N GLN A 172 15.40 -7.83 -15.27
CA GLN A 172 14.34 -8.66 -15.86
C GLN A 172 12.94 -8.19 -15.42
N GLY A 173 12.77 -7.78 -14.16
CA GLY A 173 11.53 -7.17 -13.68
C GLY A 173 11.16 -5.91 -14.44
N GLU A 174 12.15 -5.04 -14.70
CA GLU A 174 11.98 -3.84 -15.52
C GLU A 174 11.57 -4.18 -16.96
N ASP A 175 12.23 -5.16 -17.57
CA ASP A 175 11.97 -5.57 -18.95
C ASP A 175 10.56 -6.18 -19.09
N ASN A 176 10.11 -6.95 -18.09
CA ASN A 176 8.75 -7.51 -18.06
C ASN A 176 7.66 -6.43 -18.03
N ASP A 177 7.94 -5.30 -17.38
CA ASP A 177 7.03 -4.17 -17.24
C ASP A 177 7.29 -3.07 -18.31
N GLY A 178 8.18 -3.35 -19.26
CA GLY A 178 8.44 -2.51 -20.43
C GLY A 178 9.22 -1.22 -20.15
N GLY A 179 10.00 -1.18 -19.06
CA GLY A 179 10.84 -0.02 -18.71
C GLY A 179 10.04 1.23 -18.36
N ARG A 180 8.80 1.06 -17.86
CA ARG A 180 7.89 2.15 -17.51
C ARG A 180 7.15 1.86 -16.22
N CYS A 181 6.67 2.91 -15.57
CA CYS A 181 5.75 2.74 -14.45
C CYS A 181 4.46 2.08 -14.94
N ILE A 182 4.05 0.99 -14.30
CA ILE A 182 2.85 0.23 -14.69
C ILE A 182 1.55 1.03 -14.49
N VAL A 183 1.58 2.07 -13.64
CA VAL A 183 0.41 2.91 -13.30
C VAL A 183 0.35 4.16 -14.19
N THR A 184 1.42 4.97 -14.19
CA THR A 184 1.41 6.26 -14.90
C THR A 184 1.92 6.16 -16.33
N GLY A 185 2.67 5.11 -16.68
CA GLY A 185 3.36 4.97 -17.97
C GLY A 185 4.62 5.84 -18.10
N VAL A 186 5.03 6.56 -17.05
CA VAL A 186 6.25 7.38 -17.07
C VAL A 186 7.48 6.49 -17.30
N ALA A 187 8.45 7.00 -18.07
CA ALA A 187 9.73 6.34 -18.28
C ALA A 187 10.63 6.43 -17.04
N ASN A 188 11.73 5.66 -17.03
CA ASN A 188 12.70 5.59 -15.94
C ASN A 188 12.05 5.23 -14.58
N PRO A 189 11.35 4.08 -14.50
CA PRO A 189 10.75 3.65 -13.24
C PRO A 189 11.80 3.12 -12.26
N GLU A 190 11.39 2.98 -11.00
CA GLU A 190 12.08 2.19 -10.02
C GLU A 190 11.50 0.77 -9.99
N VAL A 191 12.37 -0.23 -9.87
CA VAL A 191 11.98 -1.62 -9.65
C VAL A 191 11.69 -1.80 -8.15
N CYS A 192 10.42 -1.99 -7.83
CA CYS A 192 9.88 -1.99 -6.49
C CYS A 192 9.49 -3.40 -6.09
N HIS A 193 9.92 -3.86 -4.91
CA HIS A 193 9.47 -5.15 -4.39
C HIS A 193 8.02 -5.08 -3.89
N ILE A 194 7.23 -6.11 -4.16
CA ILE A 194 5.85 -6.25 -3.64
C ILE A 194 5.90 -6.55 -2.13
N ILE A 195 6.67 -7.58 -1.75
CA ILE A 195 7.10 -7.80 -0.36
C ILE A 195 8.51 -7.26 -0.19
N PRO A 196 8.78 -6.37 0.78
CA PRO A 196 10.06 -5.71 0.92
C PRO A 196 11.25 -6.67 0.92
N PHE A 197 12.31 -6.31 0.19
CA PHE A 197 13.60 -7.01 0.19
C PHE A 197 14.16 -7.27 1.59
N ALA A 198 13.80 -6.41 2.56
CA ALA A 198 14.19 -6.56 3.96
C ALA A 198 13.79 -7.91 4.56
N PHE A 199 12.76 -8.60 4.06
CA PHE A 199 12.27 -9.87 4.62
C PHE A 199 13.32 -10.99 4.65
N ASN A 200 14.27 -11.01 3.72
CA ASN A 200 15.32 -12.04 3.68
C ASN A 200 16.65 -11.52 3.14
N ASN A 201 16.98 -10.24 3.37
CA ASN A 201 18.27 -9.69 2.96
C ASN A 201 19.42 -10.04 3.93
N SER A 202 19.14 -10.63 5.09
CA SER A 202 20.15 -11.05 6.08
C SER A 202 19.71 -12.35 6.77
N ASP A 203 20.62 -13.01 7.51
CA ASP A 203 20.25 -14.21 8.26
C ASP A 203 19.24 -13.86 9.35
N ARG A 204 19.48 -12.73 10.03
CA ARG A 204 18.58 -12.19 11.03
C ARG A 204 17.17 -11.95 10.49
N ASN A 205 17.06 -11.35 9.31
CA ASN A 205 15.77 -11.06 8.71
C ASN A 205 15.07 -12.32 8.21
N THR A 206 15.81 -13.28 7.67
CA THR A 206 15.29 -14.61 7.33
C THR A 206 14.64 -15.27 8.55
N GLN A 207 15.28 -15.22 9.73
CA GLN A 207 14.70 -15.73 10.98
C GLN A 207 13.50 -14.91 11.47
N LYS A 208 13.55 -13.58 11.38
CA LYS A 208 12.42 -12.69 11.72
C LYS A 208 11.19 -13.04 10.86
N SER A 209 11.37 -13.20 9.55
CA SER A 209 10.31 -13.64 8.63
C SER A 209 9.79 -15.04 8.95
N ALA A 210 10.64 -15.97 9.39
CA ALA A 210 10.22 -17.31 9.79
C ALA A 210 9.26 -17.29 11.00
N LEU A 211 9.48 -16.38 11.96
CA LEU A 211 8.60 -16.20 13.11
C LEU A 211 7.24 -15.62 12.72
N LEU A 212 7.22 -14.72 11.74
CA LEU A 212 6.00 -14.07 11.25
C LEU A 212 5.21 -14.92 10.25
N LYS A 213 5.83 -15.97 9.71
CA LYS A 213 5.29 -16.85 8.65
C LYS A 213 3.89 -17.37 8.95
N LYS A 214 3.64 -17.83 10.17
CA LYS A 214 2.32 -18.36 10.56
C LYS A 214 1.24 -17.27 10.54
N THR A 215 1.58 -16.06 10.96
CA THR A 215 0.65 -14.91 10.90
C THR A 215 0.38 -14.51 9.46
N ILE A 216 1.40 -14.51 8.60
CA ILE A 216 1.23 -14.28 7.16
C ILE A 216 0.25 -15.31 6.56
N TYR A 217 0.39 -16.60 6.91
CA TYR A 217 -0.54 -17.63 6.45
C TYR A 217 -1.98 -17.38 6.87
N ALA A 218 -2.20 -16.99 8.13
CA ALA A 218 -3.53 -16.64 8.60
C ALA A 218 -4.11 -15.42 7.86
N MET A 219 -3.30 -14.42 7.51
CA MET A 219 -3.77 -13.21 6.81
C MET A 219 -4.33 -13.46 5.42
N ILE A 220 -3.74 -14.39 4.67
CA ILE A 220 -4.01 -14.54 3.23
C ILE A 220 -4.86 -15.76 2.88
N ASN A 221 -5.50 -16.38 3.87
CA ASN A 221 -6.36 -17.54 3.70
C ASN A 221 -5.68 -18.69 2.93
N LEU A 222 -4.64 -19.26 3.52
CA LEU A 222 -4.08 -20.49 2.97
C LEU A 222 -5.00 -21.67 3.28
N GLU A 223 -5.97 -21.92 2.41
CA GLU A 223 -6.36 -23.31 2.14
C GLU A 223 -5.11 -24.10 1.69
N ASP A 224 -5.17 -25.42 1.69
CA ASP A 224 -4.10 -26.41 1.39
C ASP A 224 -3.43 -26.29 -0.01
N ASN A 225 -3.39 -25.09 -0.60
CA ASN A 225 -2.63 -24.74 -1.77
C ASN A 225 -1.13 -24.72 -1.46
N LYS A 226 -0.50 -25.87 -1.71
CA LYS A 226 0.94 -26.07 -1.67
C LYS A 226 1.73 -24.96 -2.39
N ALA A 227 1.26 -24.46 -3.54
CA ALA A 227 1.99 -23.44 -4.28
C ALA A 227 2.06 -22.10 -3.53
N THR A 228 1.00 -21.74 -2.83
CA THR A 228 0.98 -20.54 -1.99
C THR A 228 1.83 -20.75 -0.74
N ALA A 229 1.74 -21.93 -0.12
CA ALA A 229 2.60 -22.29 1.01
C ALA A 229 4.09 -22.19 0.64
N ASP A 230 4.47 -22.82 -0.47
CA ASP A 230 5.83 -22.78 -1.02
C ASP A 230 6.28 -21.34 -1.33
N ALA A 231 5.38 -20.45 -1.76
CA ALA A 231 5.69 -19.05 -2.01
C ALA A 231 5.97 -18.25 -0.72
N VAL A 232 5.20 -18.48 0.35
CA VAL A 232 5.47 -17.86 1.65
C VAL A 232 6.78 -18.39 2.25
N ASP A 233 7.10 -19.66 2.06
CA ASP A 233 8.37 -20.27 2.51
C ASP A 233 9.58 -19.52 1.97
N LEU A 234 9.49 -18.99 0.74
CA LEU A 234 10.54 -18.19 0.13
C LEU A 234 10.79 -16.85 0.85
N LEU A 235 9.92 -16.39 1.74
CA LEU A 235 10.17 -15.21 2.56
C LEU A 235 11.16 -15.47 3.70
N SER A 236 11.38 -16.74 4.06
CA SER A 236 12.24 -17.12 5.18
C SER A 236 13.16 -18.31 4.89
N LYS A 237 13.32 -18.70 3.63
CA LYS A 237 14.11 -19.88 3.25
C LYS A 237 15.61 -19.61 3.33
N GLU A 238 16.06 -18.58 2.64
CA GLU A 238 17.48 -18.21 2.57
C GLU A 238 17.62 -16.74 2.14
N LYS A 239 18.85 -16.22 2.17
CA LYS A 239 19.09 -14.84 1.74
C LYS A 239 18.67 -14.67 0.27
N ARG A 240 17.94 -13.59 -0.04
CA ARG A 240 17.49 -13.23 -1.40
C ARG A 240 16.51 -14.22 -2.04
N SER A 241 15.92 -15.17 -1.32
CA SER A 241 14.98 -16.11 -1.93
C SER A 241 13.72 -15.46 -2.51
N SER A 242 13.38 -14.23 -2.07
CA SER A 242 12.29 -13.41 -2.63
C SER A 242 12.77 -12.22 -3.47
N ASP A 243 14.07 -12.10 -3.70
CA ASP A 243 14.66 -11.04 -4.54
C ASP A 243 14.63 -11.45 -6.01
N LYS A 244 13.41 -11.57 -6.53
CA LYS A 244 13.10 -12.16 -7.83
C LYS A 244 12.09 -11.33 -8.58
N GLN A 245 12.14 -11.37 -9.91
CA GLN A 245 11.22 -10.65 -10.79
C GLN A 245 9.72 -10.88 -10.49
N TRP A 246 9.36 -12.04 -9.92
CA TRP A 246 7.98 -12.36 -9.54
C TRP A 246 7.50 -11.61 -8.29
N ASN A 247 8.42 -11.04 -7.52
CA ASN A 247 8.17 -10.17 -6.37
C ASN A 247 8.48 -8.70 -6.67
N MET A 248 8.55 -8.29 -7.94
CA MET A 248 8.93 -6.93 -8.34
C MET A 248 7.89 -6.35 -9.30
N ILE A 249 7.70 -5.03 -9.28
CA ILE A 249 6.97 -4.24 -10.28
C ILE A 249 7.66 -2.89 -10.52
N CYS A 250 7.42 -2.28 -11.68
CA CYS A 250 7.91 -0.94 -11.98
C CYS A 250 6.94 0.17 -11.57
N LEU A 251 7.38 1.07 -10.69
CA LEU A 251 6.64 2.26 -10.29
C LEU A 251 7.48 3.52 -10.53
N SER A 252 6.83 4.67 -10.74
CA SER A 252 7.54 5.95 -10.67
C SER A 252 8.05 6.19 -9.24
N PRO A 253 9.13 6.96 -9.03
CA PRO A 253 9.66 7.24 -7.68
C PRO A 253 8.60 7.68 -6.66
N SER A 254 7.70 8.61 -7.05
CA SER A 254 6.63 9.08 -6.17
C SER A 254 5.67 7.95 -5.76
N LEU A 255 5.23 7.13 -6.72
CA LEU A 255 4.36 5.98 -6.45
C LEU A 255 5.05 4.90 -5.60
N HIS A 256 6.34 4.66 -5.78
CA HIS A 256 7.09 3.73 -4.92
C HIS A 256 7.09 4.22 -3.48
N THR A 257 7.38 5.51 -3.25
CA THR A 257 7.34 6.12 -1.91
C THR A 257 5.94 6.01 -1.31
N TRP A 258 4.89 6.40 -2.04
CA TRP A 258 3.51 6.35 -1.56
C TRP A 258 3.02 4.92 -1.30
N TRP A 259 3.47 3.94 -2.09
CA TRP A 259 3.17 2.53 -1.85
C TRP A 259 3.85 2.01 -0.57
N GLY A 260 5.10 2.43 -0.33
CA GLY A 260 5.80 2.16 0.93
C GLY A 260 5.15 2.80 2.16
N TYR A 261 4.33 3.84 1.98
CA TYR A 261 3.54 4.51 3.03
C TYR A 261 2.10 4.01 3.12
N ALA A 262 1.74 2.95 2.39
CA ALA A 262 0.39 2.42 2.34
C ALA A 262 -0.68 3.46 1.89
N TYR A 263 -0.31 4.46 1.09
CA TYR A 263 -1.26 5.41 0.49
C TYR A 263 -2.04 4.79 -0.67
N LEU A 264 -1.49 3.74 -1.25
CA LEU A 264 -2.10 2.97 -2.32
C LEU A 264 -1.83 1.48 -2.16
N GLY A 265 -2.56 0.64 -2.89
CA GLY A 265 -2.30 -0.79 -2.98
C GLY A 265 -2.88 -1.40 -4.25
N PHE A 266 -2.53 -2.67 -4.50
CA PHE A 266 -2.97 -3.41 -5.68
C PHE A 266 -3.72 -4.67 -5.26
N LYS A 267 -4.97 -4.80 -5.70
CA LYS A 267 -5.72 -6.05 -5.54
C LYS A 267 -5.53 -6.92 -6.77
N TRP A 268 -5.13 -8.17 -6.56
CA TRP A 268 -5.09 -9.18 -7.63
C TRP A 268 -6.50 -9.50 -8.12
N LEU A 269 -6.75 -9.33 -9.42
CA LEU A 269 -8.03 -9.70 -10.05
C LEU A 269 -7.96 -11.05 -10.75
N GLY A 270 -6.85 -11.37 -11.40
CA GLY A 270 -6.70 -12.60 -12.15
C GLY A 270 -5.47 -12.61 -13.04
N SER A 271 -5.26 -13.74 -13.71
CA SER A 271 -4.29 -13.84 -14.79
C SER A 271 -4.83 -14.64 -15.96
N THR A 272 -4.41 -14.28 -17.16
CA THR A 272 -4.79 -14.93 -18.41
C THR A 272 -3.55 -15.14 -19.27
N PRO A 273 -3.43 -16.29 -19.98
CA PRO A 273 -2.31 -16.51 -20.88
C PRO A 273 -2.32 -15.47 -22.01
N THR A 274 -1.14 -15.03 -22.43
CA THR A 274 -0.98 -14.20 -23.63
C THR A 274 -0.93 -15.07 -24.89
N ASN A 275 -0.63 -14.47 -26.04
CA ASN A 275 -0.32 -15.22 -27.28
C ASN A 275 0.84 -16.21 -27.09
N ASN A 276 1.76 -15.95 -26.14
CA ASN A 276 2.69 -16.94 -25.65
C ASN A 276 2.11 -17.59 -24.37
N PRO A 277 1.77 -18.89 -24.38
CA PRO A 277 1.18 -19.55 -23.20
C PRO A 277 2.12 -19.61 -21.99
N GLU A 278 3.43 -19.42 -22.16
CA GLU A 278 4.38 -19.34 -21.04
C GLU A 278 4.35 -17.99 -20.32
N ILE A 279 3.73 -16.97 -20.93
CA ILE A 279 3.63 -15.62 -20.38
C ILE A 279 2.17 -15.31 -20.12
N HIS A 280 1.88 -14.95 -18.89
CA HIS A 280 0.55 -14.56 -18.45
C HIS A 280 0.49 -13.06 -18.23
N GLU A 281 -0.63 -12.50 -18.65
CA GLU A 281 -1.06 -11.16 -18.32
C GLU A 281 -1.80 -11.21 -16.98
N ILE A 282 -1.38 -10.38 -16.02
CA ILE A 282 -1.97 -10.28 -14.69
C ILE A 282 -2.72 -8.95 -14.60
N LYS A 283 -3.97 -8.99 -14.15
CA LYS A 283 -4.77 -7.81 -13.88
C LYS A 283 -4.72 -7.44 -12.40
N LEU A 284 -4.38 -6.18 -12.12
CA LEU A 284 -4.28 -5.60 -10.80
C LEU A 284 -5.21 -4.40 -10.70
N GLN A 285 -6.13 -4.40 -9.74
CA GLN A 285 -6.96 -3.23 -9.45
C GLN A 285 -6.21 -2.30 -8.51
N PHE A 286 -6.02 -1.06 -8.93
CA PHE A 286 -5.42 -0.02 -8.13
C PHE A 286 -6.42 0.53 -7.11
N HIS A 287 -5.94 0.80 -5.90
CA HIS A 287 -6.70 1.46 -4.84
C HIS A 287 -5.87 2.57 -4.23
N TRP A 288 -6.43 3.78 -4.22
CA TRP A 288 -6.05 4.75 -3.21
C TRP A 288 -6.64 4.34 -1.87
N MET A 289 -5.79 4.29 -0.86
CA MET A 289 -6.15 3.83 0.47
C MET A 289 -6.74 4.96 1.33
N PRO A 290 -7.56 4.63 2.34
CA PRO A 290 -8.04 5.62 3.29
C PRO A 290 -6.91 6.14 4.17
N ARG A 291 -6.99 7.41 4.54
CA ARG A 291 -6.13 8.08 5.50
C ARG A 291 -6.86 8.24 6.83
N ASN A 292 -6.79 7.23 7.69
CA ASN A 292 -7.41 7.30 9.01
C ASN A 292 -6.48 7.99 10.03
N MET A 293 -6.78 9.25 10.36
CA MET A 293 -6.08 10.00 11.42
C MET A 293 -6.77 9.95 12.79
N LYS A 294 -8.07 9.65 12.81
CA LYS A 294 -8.91 9.73 14.01
C LYS A 294 -8.65 8.55 14.95
N ARG A 295 -8.12 7.45 14.41
CA ARG A 295 -7.85 6.22 15.16
C ARG A 295 -6.40 6.09 15.59
N VAL A 296 -6.20 5.61 16.81
CA VAL A 296 -4.90 5.16 17.32
C VAL A 296 -4.83 3.65 17.10
N PRO A 297 -3.89 3.13 16.31
CA PRO A 297 -3.89 1.72 15.91
C PRO A 297 -3.64 0.75 17.08
N THR A 298 -2.99 1.23 18.13
CA THR A 298 -2.68 0.48 19.36
C THR A 298 -3.72 0.62 20.46
N ALA A 299 -4.71 1.51 20.30
CA ALA A 299 -5.80 1.63 21.25
C ALA A 299 -6.80 0.47 21.09
N SER A 300 -7.47 0.10 22.20
CA SER A 300 -8.56 -0.88 22.19
C SER A 300 -9.62 -0.53 21.15
N PHE A 301 -10.14 -1.56 20.48
CA PHE A 301 -11.19 -1.42 19.48
C PHE A 301 -12.37 -2.31 19.84
N HIS A 302 -13.57 -1.73 19.84
CA HIS A 302 -14.82 -2.45 20.09
C HIS A 302 -15.69 -2.55 18.83
N PRO A 303 -16.53 -3.60 18.72
CA PRO A 303 -17.51 -3.71 17.64
C PRO A 303 -18.40 -2.47 17.44
N LYS A 304 -18.76 -1.77 18.53
CA LYS A 304 -19.55 -0.52 18.46
C LYS A 304 -18.85 0.62 17.70
N ASP A 305 -17.51 0.58 17.61
CA ASP A 305 -16.70 1.61 16.96
C ASP A 305 -16.70 1.46 15.42
N LEU A 306 -17.29 0.38 14.88
CA LEU A 306 -17.39 0.18 13.43
C LEU A 306 -18.21 1.26 12.71
N LYS A 307 -19.22 1.82 13.38
CA LYS A 307 -20.02 2.90 12.79
C LYS A 307 -19.18 4.16 12.55
N SER A 308 -18.24 4.45 13.45
CA SER A 308 -17.32 5.56 13.24
C SER A 308 -16.27 5.21 12.19
N LEU A 309 -15.82 3.94 12.16
CA LEU A 309 -14.85 3.46 11.17
C LEU A 309 -15.31 3.67 9.72
N ASP A 310 -16.56 3.36 9.38
CA ASP A 310 -17.12 3.60 8.04
C ASP A 310 -17.01 5.07 7.61
N GLN A 311 -17.21 6.01 8.54
CA GLN A 311 -17.06 7.44 8.28
C GLN A 311 -15.58 7.84 8.20
N GLU A 312 -14.73 7.28 9.06
CA GLU A 312 -13.30 7.57 9.13
C GLU A 312 -12.54 7.15 7.87
N ILE A 313 -12.99 6.10 7.15
CA ILE A 313 -12.32 5.60 5.95
C ILE A 313 -12.78 6.26 4.65
N LYS A 314 -13.59 7.33 4.71
CA LYS A 314 -14.04 8.08 3.51
C LYS A 314 -12.98 9.03 2.95
N HIS A 315 -11.93 9.31 3.73
CA HIS A 315 -10.86 10.21 3.35
C HIS A 315 -9.77 9.45 2.59
N CYS A 316 -9.92 9.28 1.29
CA CYS A 316 -8.96 8.52 0.48
C CYS A 316 -7.98 9.43 -0.27
N TYR A 317 -6.75 8.97 -0.46
CA TYR A 317 -5.79 9.61 -1.36
C TYR A 317 -6.31 9.65 -2.80
N GLY A 318 -5.77 10.53 -3.64
CA GLY A 318 -6.07 10.63 -5.08
C GLY A 318 -7.55 10.74 -5.46
N SER A 319 -8.40 11.00 -4.48
CA SER A 319 -9.83 11.19 -4.60
C SER A 319 -10.08 12.68 -4.59
N GLU A 320 -11.06 13.14 -5.35
CA GLU A 320 -11.47 14.53 -5.23
C GLU A 320 -12.06 14.76 -3.82
N PRO A 321 -11.69 15.84 -3.11
CA PRO A 321 -12.01 16.07 -1.70
C PRO A 321 -13.51 16.27 -1.38
N TYR A 322 -14.39 16.18 -2.38
CA TYR A 322 -15.79 16.61 -2.32
C TYR A 322 -16.74 15.70 -1.52
N LEU A 323 -16.26 14.57 -0.97
CA LEU A 323 -17.12 13.63 -0.24
C LEU A 323 -17.17 13.89 1.27
N CYS A 324 -16.30 14.75 1.80
CA CYS A 324 -16.32 15.13 3.20
C CYS A 324 -17.11 16.43 3.40
N GLY A 325 -18.16 16.39 4.22
CA GLY A 325 -18.93 17.57 4.62
C GLY A 325 -18.33 18.37 5.78
N GLU A 326 -17.16 17.96 6.31
CA GLU A 326 -16.47 18.68 7.40
C GLU A 326 -15.63 19.83 6.82
N LEU A 327 -15.86 21.06 7.30
CA LEU A 327 -15.02 22.22 7.00
C LEU A 327 -13.62 22.02 7.62
N ASP A 328 -12.56 22.37 6.89
CA ASP A 328 -11.16 22.26 7.34
C ASP A 328 -10.74 20.87 7.85
N CYS A 329 -11.25 19.82 7.20
CA CYS A 329 -10.92 18.45 7.58
C CYS A 329 -9.43 18.13 7.35
N GLN A 330 -8.66 17.98 8.43
CA GLN A 330 -7.23 17.63 8.37
C GLN A 330 -6.94 16.32 7.62
N ALA A 331 -7.88 15.38 7.62
CA ALA A 331 -7.75 14.13 6.89
C ALA A 331 -7.72 14.38 5.37
N CYS A 332 -8.69 15.16 4.86
CA CYS A 332 -8.78 15.60 3.46
C CYS A 332 -7.61 16.49 3.04
N ASP A 333 -7.17 17.38 3.94
CA ASP A 333 -6.04 18.26 3.66
C ASP A 333 -4.77 17.46 3.35
N GLY A 334 -4.49 16.43 4.14
CA GLY A 334 -3.34 15.55 3.91
C GLY A 334 -3.47 14.57 2.74
N THR A 335 -4.63 14.49 2.07
CA THR A 335 -4.82 13.66 0.87
C THR A 335 -4.78 14.47 -0.43
N LYS A 336 -5.02 15.79 -0.38
CA LYS A 336 -5.25 16.63 -1.56
C LYS A 336 -4.04 16.73 -2.51
N ASP A 337 -2.83 16.65 -1.95
CA ASP A 337 -1.58 16.82 -2.69
C ASP A 337 -1.03 15.49 -3.25
N ILE A 338 -1.73 14.37 -3.00
CA ILE A 338 -1.33 13.04 -3.47
C ILE A 338 -2.26 12.64 -4.60
N ALA A 339 -1.76 12.78 -5.83
CA ALA A 339 -2.44 12.36 -7.04
C ALA A 339 -1.45 11.84 -8.08
N ALA A 340 -1.91 10.97 -8.97
CA ALA A 340 -1.15 10.46 -10.09
C ALA A 340 -1.95 10.63 -11.37
N HIS A 341 -1.26 10.83 -12.49
CA HIS A 341 -1.88 10.96 -13.81
C HIS A 341 -1.19 10.03 -14.80
N ASN A 342 -1.97 9.46 -15.72
CA ASN A 342 -1.44 8.69 -16.82
C ASN A 342 -0.75 9.64 -17.83
N VAL A 343 0.53 9.43 -18.10
CA VAL A 343 1.35 10.33 -18.92
C VAL A 343 0.87 10.43 -20.36
N LYS A 344 0.22 9.39 -20.89
CA LYS A 344 -0.25 9.35 -22.29
C LYS A 344 -1.53 10.17 -22.47
N SER A 345 -2.41 10.14 -21.49
CA SER A 345 -3.77 10.69 -21.59
C SER A 345 -4.04 11.90 -20.72
N GLY A 346 -3.17 12.17 -19.75
CA GLY A 346 -3.40 13.17 -18.70
C GLY A 346 -4.52 12.78 -17.72
N ARG A 347 -5.12 11.59 -17.83
CA ARG A 347 -6.21 11.18 -16.94
C ARG A 347 -5.71 10.94 -15.52
N PRO A 348 -6.45 11.39 -14.49
CA PRO A 348 -6.14 11.05 -13.11
C PRO A 348 -6.33 9.55 -12.89
N ILE A 349 -5.42 8.95 -12.11
CA ILE A 349 -5.53 7.56 -11.67
C ILE A 349 -6.53 7.47 -10.52
N ARG A 350 -7.48 6.55 -10.62
CA ARG A 350 -8.59 6.41 -9.69
C ARG A 350 -8.61 5.01 -9.07
N THR A 351 -9.13 4.92 -7.85
CA THR A 351 -9.48 3.63 -7.26
C THR A 351 -10.44 2.87 -8.16
N GLY A 352 -10.13 1.62 -8.48
CA GLY A 352 -10.87 0.80 -9.45
C GLY A 352 -10.20 0.70 -10.83
N ASP A 353 -9.24 1.57 -11.15
CA ASP A 353 -8.46 1.45 -12.39
C ASP A 353 -7.66 0.13 -12.41
N VAL A 354 -7.69 -0.56 -13.53
CA VAL A 354 -7.06 -1.87 -13.71
C VAL A 354 -5.79 -1.73 -14.51
N PHE A 355 -4.68 -2.22 -13.97
CA PHE A 355 -3.38 -2.24 -14.61
C PHE A 355 -2.90 -3.66 -14.88
N THR A 356 -1.99 -3.75 -15.83
CA THR A 356 -1.52 -5.03 -16.36
C THR A 356 -0.02 -5.17 -16.16
N ILE A 357 0.40 -6.33 -15.65
CA ILE A 357 1.81 -6.76 -15.64
C ILE A 357 1.95 -8.13 -16.30
N ARG A 358 3.17 -8.51 -16.72
CA ARG A 358 3.42 -9.79 -17.40
C ARG A 358 4.40 -10.66 -16.63
N ARG A 359 4.03 -11.90 -16.34
CA ARG A 359 4.92 -12.84 -15.64
C ARG A 359 4.90 -14.21 -16.29
N LYS A 360 5.94 -15.00 -16.07
CA LYS A 360 5.99 -16.39 -16.52
C LYS A 360 4.91 -17.20 -15.79
N MET A 361 4.31 -18.16 -16.49
CA MET A 361 3.25 -19.02 -15.95
C MET A 361 3.66 -19.69 -14.63
N LEU A 362 4.91 -20.19 -14.55
CA LEU A 362 5.47 -20.83 -13.36
C LEU A 362 5.61 -19.89 -12.15
N ASP A 363 5.64 -18.59 -12.36
CA ASP A 363 5.81 -17.58 -11.31
C ASP A 363 4.48 -17.00 -10.81
N ILE A 364 3.37 -17.28 -11.49
CA ILE A 364 2.04 -16.75 -11.16
C ILE A 364 1.62 -17.06 -9.72
N PRO A 365 1.76 -18.30 -9.19
CA PRO A 365 1.39 -18.55 -7.81
C PRO A 365 2.18 -17.70 -6.81
N ARG A 366 3.49 -17.54 -7.04
CA ARG A 366 4.36 -16.73 -6.18
C ARG A 366 3.98 -15.26 -6.24
N CYS A 367 3.83 -14.72 -7.44
CA CYS A 367 3.47 -13.33 -7.67
C CYS A 367 2.12 -12.99 -7.02
N ARG A 368 1.10 -13.83 -7.23
CA ARG A 368 -0.20 -13.69 -6.58
C ARG A 368 -0.08 -13.67 -5.06
N THR A 369 0.67 -14.61 -4.50
CA THR A 369 0.89 -14.69 -3.04
C THR A 369 1.45 -13.39 -2.49
N MET A 370 2.44 -12.78 -3.17
CA MET A 370 3.02 -11.51 -2.74
C MET A 370 2.00 -10.37 -2.75
N PHE A 371 1.16 -10.29 -3.78
CA PHE A 371 0.07 -9.30 -3.82
C PHE A 371 -0.99 -9.54 -2.76
N ASP A 372 -1.38 -10.79 -2.50
CA ASP A 372 -2.37 -11.10 -1.48
C ASP A 372 -1.86 -10.74 -0.07
N ILE A 373 -0.57 -10.98 0.23
CA ILE A 373 0.07 -10.54 1.48
C ILE A 373 0.11 -9.02 1.56
N GLN A 374 0.61 -8.35 0.51
CA GLN A 374 0.72 -6.90 0.46
C GLN A 374 -0.64 -6.23 0.63
N TRP A 375 -1.67 -6.75 -0.05
CA TRP A 375 -3.04 -6.26 0.07
C TRP A 375 -3.55 -6.37 1.50
N ALA A 376 -3.40 -7.53 2.15
CA ALA A 376 -3.88 -7.74 3.51
C ALA A 376 -3.20 -6.81 4.53
N ILE A 377 -1.89 -6.57 4.39
CA ILE A 377 -1.14 -5.68 5.29
C ILE A 377 -1.50 -4.21 5.03
N ILE A 378 -1.44 -3.73 3.78
CA ILE A 378 -1.70 -2.32 3.45
C ILE A 378 -3.14 -1.91 3.81
N THR A 379 -4.12 -2.76 3.51
CA THR A 379 -5.53 -2.45 3.85
C THR A 379 -5.73 -2.35 5.37
N SER A 380 -5.20 -3.32 6.13
CA SER A 380 -5.26 -3.29 7.60
C SER A 380 -4.55 -2.05 8.17
N ALA A 381 -3.40 -1.68 7.61
CA ALA A 381 -2.64 -0.52 8.05
C ALA A 381 -3.37 0.81 7.77
N ALA A 382 -3.94 0.96 6.58
CA ALA A 382 -4.64 2.17 6.15
C ALA A 382 -5.92 2.41 6.95
N ILE A 383 -6.74 1.37 7.12
CA ILE A 383 -8.03 1.43 7.82
C ILE A 383 -7.86 1.82 9.29
N THR A 384 -6.77 1.37 9.93
CA THR A 384 -6.54 1.57 11.37
C THR A 384 -5.70 2.80 11.71
N GLY A 385 -5.16 3.49 10.70
CA GLY A 385 -4.21 4.59 10.90
C GLY A 385 -2.77 4.13 11.18
N ALA A 386 -2.53 2.82 11.26
CA ALA A 386 -1.20 2.22 11.41
C ALA A 386 -0.21 2.65 10.32
N ALA A 387 -0.68 2.95 9.11
CA ALA A 387 0.16 3.50 8.04
C ALA A 387 0.85 4.82 8.41
N LEU A 388 0.27 5.60 9.33
CA LEU A 388 0.80 6.90 9.77
C LEU A 388 1.74 6.79 10.97
N VAL A 389 1.75 5.65 11.68
CA VAL A 389 2.55 5.43 12.89
C VAL A 389 3.08 3.98 12.98
N PRO A 390 3.76 3.47 11.94
CA PRO A 390 4.21 2.07 11.91
C PRO A 390 5.19 1.73 13.05
N ASP A 391 5.96 2.71 13.53
CA ASP A 391 6.92 2.55 14.64
C ASP A 391 6.21 2.33 16.00
N GLU A 392 4.93 2.69 16.10
CA GLU A 392 4.14 2.53 17.33
C GLU A 392 3.53 1.13 17.48
N LEU A 393 3.52 0.31 16.43
CA LEU A 393 2.87 -1.02 16.40
C LEU A 393 3.69 -2.13 17.08
N GLY A 394 4.79 -1.77 17.71
CA GLY A 394 5.78 -2.70 18.26
C GLY A 394 6.74 -3.17 17.16
N ASP A 395 8.03 -2.91 17.34
CA ASP A 395 9.07 -3.47 16.50
C ASP A 395 9.78 -4.60 17.25
N PHE A 396 10.16 -5.65 16.51
CA PHE A 396 11.31 -6.47 16.88
C PHE A 396 12.58 -5.63 16.63
N SER A 397 12.73 -4.55 17.41
CA SER A 397 13.83 -3.59 17.51
C SER A 397 14.70 -3.38 16.27
N PHE A 398 14.53 -2.23 15.61
CA PHE A 398 15.63 -1.42 15.11
C PHE A 398 15.85 -0.24 16.08
N PRO A 399 17.11 0.11 16.41
CA PRO A 399 17.37 1.52 16.71
C PRO A 399 16.93 2.33 15.49
N PRO A 400 16.37 3.55 15.65
CA PRO A 400 16.11 4.41 14.51
C PRO A 400 17.41 4.50 13.73
N GLY A 401 17.46 3.89 12.54
CA GLY A 401 18.60 4.07 11.66
C GLY A 401 18.65 5.57 11.38
N ASP A 402 19.82 6.17 11.59
CA ASP A 402 20.15 7.62 11.53
C ASP A 402 19.75 8.35 10.23
N TYR A 403 18.91 7.77 9.39
CA TYR A 403 18.15 8.50 8.39
C TYR A 403 16.93 9.16 9.04
N SER A 404 17.11 10.28 9.74
CA SER A 404 16.06 11.29 9.68
C SER A 404 15.92 11.68 8.21
N PHE A 405 14.69 11.74 7.70
CA PHE A 405 14.43 12.51 6.49
C PHE A 405 13.93 13.84 7.01
N SER A 406 14.86 14.76 7.26
CA SER A 406 14.47 16.12 7.60
C SER A 406 14.24 16.88 6.28
N TYR A 407 13.33 17.84 6.30
CA TYR A 407 13.14 18.75 5.16
C TYR A 407 14.42 19.57 4.89
N GLU A 408 15.36 19.62 5.85
CA GLU A 408 16.67 20.24 5.72
C GLU A 408 17.66 19.37 4.90
N ASP A 409 17.53 18.03 4.88
CA ASP A 409 18.41 17.14 4.08
C ASP A 409 18.19 17.27 2.55
N ILE A 410 17.03 17.80 2.14
CA ILE A 410 16.76 18.18 0.73
C ILE A 410 17.50 19.46 0.36
N LYS A 411 17.72 20.36 1.33
CA LYS A 411 18.49 21.59 1.11
C LYS A 411 19.97 21.27 0.96
N ASP A 412 20.49 20.40 1.82
CA ASP A 412 21.93 20.11 1.85
C ASP A 412 22.41 19.24 0.67
N ASN A 413 21.53 18.44 0.05
CA ASN A 413 21.86 17.70 -1.19
C ASN A 413 21.65 18.49 -2.50
N VAL A 414 21.03 19.68 -2.42
CA VAL A 414 20.97 20.63 -3.55
C VAL A 414 22.09 21.66 -3.45
N GLU A 415 22.57 21.94 -2.24
CA GLU A 415 23.64 22.91 -1.99
C GLU A 415 25.06 22.32 -2.15
N GLY A 416 25.25 20.99 -2.10
CA GLY A 416 26.57 20.35 -2.13
C GLY A 416 27.04 19.72 -3.46
N ASP A 417 26.19 19.62 -4.49
CA ASP A 417 26.59 19.07 -5.78
C ASP A 417 26.90 20.19 -6.79
N GLU A 418 28.18 20.57 -6.86
CA GLU A 418 28.69 21.53 -7.85
C GLU A 418 28.30 21.13 -9.28
N GLU A 419 28.15 19.83 -9.58
CA GLU A 419 27.74 19.34 -10.89
C GLU A 419 26.26 19.66 -11.19
N THR A 420 25.38 19.47 -10.21
CA THR A 420 23.95 19.83 -10.33
C THR A 420 23.74 21.33 -10.38
N GLN A 421 24.44 22.14 -9.57
CA GLN A 421 24.38 23.60 -9.66
C GLN A 421 24.86 24.11 -11.01
N THR A 422 25.97 23.55 -11.54
CA THR A 422 26.47 23.92 -12.86
C THR A 422 25.48 23.55 -13.96
N ARG A 423 24.81 22.39 -13.87
CA ARG A 423 23.78 21.97 -14.85
C ARG A 423 22.52 22.82 -14.80
N VAL A 424 22.07 23.20 -13.60
CA VAL A 424 20.93 24.11 -13.41
C VAL A 424 21.26 25.49 -13.93
N GLN A 425 22.45 26.03 -13.61
CA GLN A 425 22.87 27.34 -14.09
C GLN A 425 23.03 27.35 -15.62
N SER A 426 23.64 26.32 -16.21
CA SER A 426 23.73 26.20 -17.67
C SER A 426 22.36 26.15 -18.35
N TRP A 427 21.38 25.49 -17.72
CA TRP A 427 20.01 25.46 -18.23
C TRP A 427 19.32 26.83 -18.11
N VAL A 428 19.51 27.55 -16.99
CA VAL A 428 18.98 28.91 -16.79
C VAL A 428 19.59 29.88 -17.79
N ASP A 429 20.90 29.81 -18.03
CA ASP A 429 21.60 30.68 -18.99
C ASP A 429 21.17 30.43 -20.43
N GLN A 430 20.84 29.18 -20.77
CA GLN A 430 20.35 28.79 -22.11
C GLN A 430 18.87 29.13 -22.36
N ASN A 431 18.07 29.27 -21.31
CA ASN A 431 16.61 29.38 -21.42
C ASN A 431 16.03 30.67 -20.80
N SER A 432 16.87 31.55 -20.26
CA SER A 432 16.42 32.87 -19.82
C SER A 432 16.21 33.78 -21.04
N PRO A 433 15.00 34.36 -21.21
CA PRO A 433 14.77 35.35 -22.25
C PRO A 433 15.64 36.59 -21.99
N GLU A 434 16.29 37.11 -23.04
CA GLU A 434 17.10 38.33 -22.94
C GLU A 434 16.29 39.45 -22.27
N PRO A 435 16.92 40.24 -21.36
CA PRO A 435 16.26 41.38 -20.76
C PRO A 435 15.77 42.31 -21.86
N GLN A 436 14.45 42.50 -21.94
CA GLN A 436 13.88 43.55 -22.77
C GLN A 436 14.48 44.87 -22.29
N GLN A 437 15.34 45.46 -23.11
CA GLN A 437 15.84 46.81 -22.88
C GLN A 437 14.63 47.73 -22.76
N GLU A 438 14.52 48.36 -21.59
CA GLU A 438 13.48 49.34 -21.27
C GLU A 438 13.45 50.42 -22.37
N LEU A 439 12.26 50.66 -22.91
CA LEU A 439 11.93 51.76 -23.82
C LEU A 439 11.25 52.90 -23.05
#